data_AF-A0A952JTF8-F1
#
_entry.id   AF-A0A952JTF8-F1
#
_cell.length_a   1.000
_cell.length_b   1.000
_cell.length_c   1.000
_cell.angle_alpha   90.00
_cell.angle_beta   90.00
_cell.angle_gamma   90.00
#
_symmetry.space_group_name_H-M   'P 1'
#
loop_
_entity.id
_entity.type
_entity.pdbx_description
1 polymer ?
#
loop_
_entity_poly.entity_id
_entity_poly.type
_entity_poly.pdbx_seq_one_letter_code
_entity_poly.pdbx_strand_id
1 'polypeptide(L)'
;MDWLRVRRGDAPLVIAFPHGGTDLAGLDEQFVSRWHAQIDTDWWIAELYAFAADLGATLVATEISRSVIDMNRDPSGASLYPGQATTELCPTTTFDGAPLYRFDLPDEAEIIQRLHLYHRPYHDALTEELERLRATHGKVVLYDAHSIRSRVPRLFDGELPQFNIGTNGGATSAPELETIVANICAASGRSHVVNGRFKGGWTTRHYGRPDDGIHAVQMELAQRGYMAEPDTITHTNWPSPLDPNPAIRPVLEQVIAATLDFAKGRP
;
A
#
# COMPACT_ATOMS: atom_id res chain seq x y z
N MET A 1 13.59 12.33 -10.92
CA MET A 1 13.14 10.98 -11.31
C MET A 1 11.66 11.09 -11.59
N ASP A 2 11.20 10.78 -12.80
CA ASP A 2 9.84 11.12 -13.21
C ASP A 2 8.78 10.15 -12.65
N TRP A 3 9.22 8.98 -12.16
CA TRP A 3 8.37 7.93 -11.61
C TRP A 3 8.18 7.99 -10.09
N LEU A 4 8.99 8.75 -9.34
CA LEU A 4 8.90 8.86 -7.89
C LEU A 4 8.32 10.21 -7.52
N ARG A 5 7.19 10.22 -6.80
CA ARG A 5 6.52 11.45 -6.36
C ARG A 5 6.62 11.57 -4.85
N VAL A 6 7.27 12.64 -4.40
CA VAL A 6 7.31 13.04 -2.97
C VAL A 6 6.66 14.41 -2.83
N ARG A 7 5.49 14.47 -2.20
CA ARG A 7 4.88 15.74 -1.76
C ARG A 7 5.21 15.92 -0.29
N ARG A 8 6.18 16.77 0.00
CA ARG A 8 6.62 17.06 1.37
C ARG A 8 5.56 17.85 2.14
N GLY A 9 5.35 17.44 3.38
CA GLY A 9 4.63 18.18 4.41
C GLY A 9 5.41 18.16 5.73
N ASP A 10 4.95 18.91 6.73
CA ASP A 10 5.65 19.08 8.01
C ASP A 10 4.94 18.42 9.19
N ALA A 11 3.78 17.78 8.98
CA ALA A 11 3.13 17.01 10.02
C ALA A 11 3.85 15.67 10.24
N PRO A 12 3.81 15.08 11.46
CA PRO A 12 4.48 13.81 11.78
C PRO A 12 3.77 12.57 11.20
N LEU A 13 3.47 12.61 9.90
CA LEU A 13 2.81 11.54 9.15
C LEU A 13 3.43 11.45 7.75
N VAL A 14 3.85 10.24 7.39
CA VAL A 14 4.17 9.84 6.02
C VAL A 14 3.10 8.87 5.55
N ILE A 15 2.49 9.12 4.39
CA ILE A 15 1.63 8.15 3.72
C ILE A 15 2.35 7.60 2.49
N ALA A 16 2.50 6.28 2.45
CA ALA A 16 3.18 5.56 1.37
C ALA A 16 2.15 4.92 0.43
N PHE A 17 2.40 5.02 -0.88
CA PHE A 17 1.59 4.44 -1.95
C PHE A 17 2.46 3.57 -2.87
N PRO A 18 2.83 2.36 -2.44
CA PRO A 18 3.78 1.51 -3.16
C PRO A 18 3.19 0.87 -4.42
N HIS A 19 1.85 0.82 -4.57
CA HIS A 19 1.17 0.00 -5.57
C HIS A 19 0.15 0.76 -6.46
N GLY A 20 0.09 2.09 -6.37
CA GLY A 20 -0.79 2.91 -7.22
C GLY A 20 -0.27 3.15 -8.65
N GLY A 21 1.01 2.84 -8.90
CA GLY A 21 1.67 3.05 -10.17
C GLY A 21 1.20 2.12 -11.29
N THR A 22 1.23 2.62 -12.54
CA THR A 22 0.83 1.86 -13.74
C THR A 22 1.88 1.84 -14.84
N ASP A 23 2.98 2.59 -14.68
CA ASP A 23 4.08 2.59 -15.63
C ASP A 23 4.79 1.23 -15.63
N LEU A 24 4.95 0.66 -16.83
CA LEU A 24 5.64 -0.61 -17.04
C LEU A 24 7.13 -0.43 -17.31
N ALA A 25 7.66 0.79 -17.16
CA ALA A 25 9.09 1.10 -17.26
C ALA A 25 9.70 0.74 -18.63
N GLY A 26 8.90 0.74 -19.69
CA GLY A 26 9.31 0.32 -21.04
C GLY A 26 9.41 -1.20 -21.23
N LEU A 27 8.93 -1.99 -20.26
CA LEU A 27 8.90 -3.45 -20.31
C LEU A 27 7.59 -4.00 -20.88
N ASP A 28 6.76 -3.15 -21.50
CA ASP A 28 5.43 -3.49 -22.01
C ASP A 28 5.43 -4.78 -22.87
N GLU A 29 6.45 -4.97 -23.72
CA GLU A 29 6.58 -6.13 -24.62
C GLU A 29 6.89 -7.46 -23.90
N GLN A 30 7.40 -7.42 -22.66
CA GLN A 30 7.64 -8.62 -21.86
C GLN A 30 6.32 -9.20 -21.31
N PHE A 31 5.33 -8.34 -21.06
CA PHE A 31 4.05 -8.73 -20.49
C PHE A 31 3.09 -9.28 -21.55
N VAL A 32 2.13 -10.10 -21.11
CA VAL A 32 1.04 -10.59 -21.96
C VAL A 32 0.27 -9.43 -22.60
N SER A 33 -0.02 -8.39 -21.81
CA SER A 33 -0.52 -7.10 -22.28
C SER A 33 -0.39 -6.06 -21.18
N ARG A 34 -0.42 -4.77 -21.57
CA ARG A 34 -0.40 -3.65 -20.61
C ARG A 34 -1.54 -3.73 -19.60
N TRP A 35 -2.77 -3.97 -20.06
CA TRP A 35 -3.93 -4.10 -19.18
C TRP A 35 -3.76 -5.24 -18.16
N HIS A 36 -3.28 -6.39 -18.64
CA HIS A 36 -3.06 -7.55 -17.76
C HIS A 36 -2.01 -7.27 -16.68
N ALA A 37 -0.93 -6.57 -17.04
CA ALA A 37 0.12 -6.18 -16.09
C ALA A 37 -0.37 -5.16 -15.04
N GLN A 38 -1.47 -4.45 -15.28
CA GLN A 38 -2.01 -3.42 -14.39
C GLN A 38 -3.24 -3.88 -13.60
N ILE A 39 -3.70 -5.13 -13.79
CA ILE A 39 -4.99 -5.58 -13.26
C ILE A 39 -5.07 -5.52 -11.73
N ASP A 40 -3.94 -5.74 -11.06
CA ASP A 40 -3.78 -5.78 -9.60
C ASP A 40 -3.21 -4.47 -9.02
N THR A 41 -3.36 -3.35 -9.75
CA THR A 41 -3.01 -2.02 -9.24
C THR A 41 -3.94 -1.61 -8.11
N ASP A 42 -3.39 -0.91 -7.12
CA ASP A 42 -4.15 -0.24 -6.06
C ASP A 42 -4.74 1.06 -6.66
N TRP A 43 -5.69 0.90 -7.58
CA TRP A 43 -6.23 1.98 -8.41
C TRP A 43 -6.70 3.18 -7.58
N TRP A 44 -6.35 4.40 -7.99
CA TRP A 44 -6.81 5.63 -7.36
C TRP A 44 -6.37 5.83 -5.89
N ILE A 45 -5.49 4.99 -5.35
CA ILE A 45 -5.16 5.02 -3.91
C ILE A 45 -4.54 6.37 -3.50
N ALA A 46 -3.67 6.96 -4.32
CA ALA A 46 -3.08 8.26 -4.02
C ALA A 46 -4.13 9.38 -4.07
N GLU A 47 -5.03 9.35 -5.04
CA GLU A 47 -6.14 10.29 -5.21
C GLU A 47 -7.15 10.18 -4.05
N LEU A 48 -7.44 8.97 -3.59
CA LEU A 48 -8.32 8.69 -2.46
C LEU A 48 -7.79 9.30 -1.15
N TYR A 49 -6.47 9.42 -1.00
CA TYR A 49 -5.81 10.00 0.17
C TYR A 49 -5.30 11.43 -0.05
N ALA A 50 -5.57 12.06 -1.21
CA ALA A 50 -5.01 13.37 -1.56
C ALA A 50 -5.32 14.49 -0.53
N PHE A 51 -6.42 14.37 0.23
CA PHE A 51 -6.76 15.29 1.32
C PHE A 51 -5.72 15.35 2.43
N ALA A 52 -4.95 14.27 2.64
CA ALA A 52 -4.01 14.20 3.75
C ALA A 52 -2.89 15.24 3.59
N ALA A 53 -2.62 15.70 2.37
CA ALA A 53 -1.68 16.77 2.16
C ALA A 53 -2.15 18.12 2.72
N ASP A 54 -3.46 18.39 2.76
CA ASP A 54 -4.02 19.59 3.37
C ASP A 54 -3.92 19.52 4.91
N LEU A 55 -3.74 18.32 5.46
CA LEU A 55 -3.42 18.08 6.88
C LEU A 55 -1.90 18.14 7.17
N GLY A 56 -1.08 18.45 6.14
CA GLY A 56 0.37 18.58 6.24
C GLY A 56 1.13 17.25 6.21
N ALA A 57 0.47 16.14 5.84
CA ALA A 57 1.14 14.84 5.69
C ALA A 57 2.14 14.87 4.52
N THR A 58 3.24 14.13 4.66
CA THR A 58 4.13 13.84 3.53
C THR A 58 3.57 12.65 2.75
N LEU A 59 3.48 12.76 1.43
CA LEU A 59 3.00 11.70 0.54
C LEU A 59 4.15 11.17 -0.31
N VAL A 60 4.36 9.85 -0.32
CA VAL A 60 5.39 9.17 -1.12
C VAL A 60 4.73 8.12 -2.00
N ALA A 61 4.80 8.29 -3.31
CA ALA A 61 4.15 7.43 -4.29
C ALA A 61 5.11 7.04 -5.43
N THR A 62 4.93 5.83 -5.96
CA THR A 62 5.58 5.38 -7.20
C THR A 62 4.59 5.36 -8.35
N GLU A 63 5.04 5.76 -9.54
CA GLU A 63 4.33 5.57 -10.80
C GLU A 63 4.62 4.20 -11.42
N ILE A 64 5.66 3.50 -10.96
CA ILE A 64 6.03 2.16 -11.43
C ILE A 64 5.01 1.14 -10.95
N SER A 65 4.53 0.31 -11.86
CA SER A 65 3.62 -0.79 -11.57
C SER A 65 4.27 -1.85 -10.70
N ARG A 66 3.50 -2.38 -9.75
CA ARG A 66 3.90 -3.51 -8.91
C ARG A 66 4.32 -4.75 -9.71
N SER A 67 3.83 -4.90 -10.95
CA SER A 67 4.18 -6.02 -11.82
C SER A 67 5.59 -5.90 -12.39
N VAL A 68 6.14 -4.69 -12.45
CA VAL A 68 7.57 -4.47 -12.74
C VAL A 68 8.38 -4.86 -11.52
N ILE A 69 8.06 -4.25 -10.37
CA ILE A 69 8.67 -4.56 -9.08
C ILE A 69 7.76 -4.07 -7.94
N ASP A 70 7.56 -4.92 -6.94
CA ASP A 70 6.69 -4.67 -5.80
C ASP A 70 7.46 -3.91 -4.71
N MET A 71 7.16 -2.61 -4.52
CA MET A 71 7.79 -1.76 -3.51
C MET A 71 7.42 -2.11 -2.06
N ASN A 72 6.56 -3.10 -1.82
CA ASN A 72 6.21 -3.60 -0.50
C ASN A 72 6.62 -5.07 -0.32
N ARG A 73 7.65 -5.51 -1.05
CA ARG A 73 8.32 -6.80 -0.90
C ARG A 73 9.75 -6.66 -0.39
N ASP A 74 10.19 -7.72 0.30
CA ASP A 74 11.55 -7.81 0.79
C ASP A 74 12.54 -7.84 -0.39
N PRO A 75 13.59 -6.99 -0.39
CA PRO A 75 14.57 -6.93 -1.47
C PRO A 75 15.39 -8.24 -1.61
N SER A 76 15.42 -9.11 -0.60
CA SER A 76 16.01 -10.45 -0.70
C SER A 76 15.10 -11.47 -1.42
N GLY A 77 13.82 -11.15 -1.64
CA GLY A 77 12.82 -12.07 -2.18
C GLY A 77 12.20 -13.03 -1.16
N ALA A 78 12.53 -12.91 0.13
CA ALA A 78 11.96 -13.76 1.18
C ALA A 78 10.44 -13.54 1.34
N SER A 79 9.67 -14.64 1.36
CA SER A 79 8.22 -14.57 1.61
C SER A 79 7.91 -14.42 3.09
N LEU A 80 7.06 -13.44 3.43
CA LEU A 80 6.58 -13.18 4.79
C LEU A 80 5.48 -14.15 5.23
N TYR A 81 4.87 -14.89 4.30
CA TYR A 81 3.74 -15.79 4.58
C TYR A 81 4.01 -17.21 4.05
N PRO A 82 4.89 -17.99 4.70
CA PRO A 82 5.18 -19.36 4.29
C PRO A 82 3.90 -20.19 4.20
N GLY A 83 3.73 -20.91 3.07
CA GLY A 83 2.56 -21.76 2.82
C GLY A 83 1.29 -21.03 2.37
N GLN A 84 1.34 -19.70 2.20
CA GLN A 84 0.24 -18.93 1.61
C GLN A 84 0.61 -18.46 0.20
N ALA A 85 -0.40 -18.31 -0.66
CA ALA A 85 -0.21 -17.68 -1.96
C ALA A 85 0.22 -16.22 -1.76
N THR A 86 1.38 -15.87 -2.34
CA THR A 86 1.98 -14.54 -2.33
C THR A 86 2.59 -14.26 -3.69
N THR A 87 2.84 -12.98 -3.99
CA THR A 87 3.62 -12.55 -5.15
C THR A 87 5.08 -12.34 -4.78
N GLU A 88 5.97 -12.48 -5.75
CA GLU A 88 7.41 -12.25 -5.64
C GLU A 88 7.76 -10.75 -5.68
N LEU A 89 9.05 -10.41 -5.50
CA LEU A 89 9.56 -9.04 -5.66
C LEU A 89 9.33 -8.51 -7.07
N CYS A 90 9.55 -9.33 -8.09
CA CYS A 90 9.10 -9.08 -9.46
C CYS A 90 8.00 -10.12 -9.77
N PRO A 91 6.72 -9.78 -9.59
CA PRO A 91 5.63 -10.75 -9.68
C PRO A 91 5.60 -11.47 -11.02
N THR A 92 5.45 -12.80 -11.00
CA THR A 92 5.35 -13.62 -12.23
C THR A 92 3.91 -13.94 -12.61
N THR A 93 2.99 -13.81 -11.66
CA THR A 93 1.56 -14.06 -11.84
C THR A 93 0.72 -12.94 -11.23
N THR A 94 -0.48 -12.76 -11.78
CA THR A 94 -1.52 -11.92 -11.16
C THR A 94 -1.99 -12.53 -9.84
N PHE A 95 -2.77 -11.77 -9.08
CA PHE A 95 -3.45 -12.25 -7.88
C PHE A 95 -4.39 -13.43 -8.16
N ASP A 96 -4.93 -13.55 -9.37
CA ASP A 96 -5.73 -14.71 -9.79
C ASP A 96 -4.89 -15.91 -10.25
N GLY A 97 -3.57 -15.74 -10.39
CA GLY A 97 -2.65 -16.80 -10.84
C GLY A 97 -2.44 -16.88 -12.34
N ALA A 98 -2.90 -15.90 -13.11
CA ALA A 98 -2.60 -15.83 -14.53
C ALA A 98 -1.14 -15.39 -14.75
N PRO A 99 -0.39 -15.99 -15.71
CA PRO A 99 0.96 -15.56 -16.03
C PRO A 99 1.02 -14.10 -16.50
N LEU A 100 1.93 -13.31 -15.94
CA LEU A 100 2.14 -11.91 -16.33
C LEU A 100 2.97 -11.79 -17.61
N TYR A 101 3.96 -12.67 -17.80
CA TYR A 101 4.93 -12.62 -18.90
C TYR A 101 4.51 -13.48 -20.08
N ARG A 102 4.83 -13.02 -21.29
CA ARG A 102 4.53 -13.73 -22.54
C ARG A 102 5.52 -14.86 -22.82
N PHE A 103 6.78 -14.65 -22.46
CA PHE A 103 7.89 -15.55 -22.77
C PHE A 103 8.72 -15.80 -21.51
N ASP A 104 9.90 -15.19 -21.43
CA ASP A 104 10.83 -15.36 -20.33
C ASP A 104 10.40 -14.58 -19.10
N LEU A 105 10.71 -15.15 -17.93
CA LEU A 105 10.56 -14.50 -16.64
C LEU A 105 11.79 -13.64 -16.34
N PRO A 106 11.68 -12.61 -15.47
CA PRO A 106 12.84 -11.84 -15.04
C PRO A 106 13.89 -12.75 -14.40
N ASP A 107 15.11 -12.69 -14.90
CA ASP A 107 16.24 -13.40 -14.30
C ASP A 107 16.82 -12.62 -13.11
N GLU A 108 17.81 -13.19 -12.44
CA GLU A 108 18.45 -12.56 -11.27
C GLU A 108 19.06 -11.19 -11.61
N ALA A 109 19.67 -11.06 -12.79
CA ALA A 109 20.32 -9.82 -13.20
C ALA A 109 19.28 -8.71 -13.44
N GLU A 110 18.17 -9.04 -14.08
CA GLU A 110 17.05 -8.12 -14.31
C GLU A 110 16.37 -7.72 -13.00
N ILE A 111 16.15 -8.67 -12.08
CA ILE A 111 15.59 -8.38 -10.75
C ILE A 111 16.50 -7.40 -9.99
N ILE A 112 17.81 -7.64 -9.98
CA ILE A 112 18.79 -6.75 -9.35
C ILE A 112 18.74 -5.36 -9.99
N GLN A 113 18.65 -5.28 -11.32
CA GLN A 113 18.56 -4.00 -12.03
C GLN A 113 17.30 -3.22 -11.63
N ARG A 114 16.11 -3.86 -11.64
CA ARG A 114 14.85 -3.23 -11.24
C ARG A 114 14.88 -2.78 -9.77
N LEU A 115 15.51 -3.57 -8.92
CA LEU A 115 15.73 -3.25 -7.50
C LEU A 115 16.56 -1.96 -7.34
N HIS A 116 17.64 -1.83 -8.10
CA HIS A 116 18.48 -0.62 -8.06
C HIS A 116 17.81 0.61 -8.68
N LEU A 117 17.04 0.43 -9.74
CA LEU A 117 16.40 1.54 -10.45
C LEU A 117 15.17 2.09 -9.75
N TYR A 118 14.39 1.24 -9.07
CA TYR A 118 13.07 1.61 -8.58
C TYR A 118 12.85 1.31 -7.09
N HIS A 119 13.13 0.08 -6.62
CA HIS A 119 12.86 -0.28 -5.23
C HIS A 119 13.73 0.51 -4.25
N ARG A 120 15.05 0.50 -4.42
CA ARG A 120 15.95 1.25 -3.53
C ARG A 120 15.65 2.74 -3.50
N PRO A 121 15.52 3.46 -4.63
CA PRO A 121 15.25 4.90 -4.56
C PRO A 121 13.90 5.25 -3.91
N TYR A 122 12.87 4.40 -4.06
CA TYR A 122 11.60 4.57 -3.34
C TYR A 122 11.80 4.48 -1.82
N HIS A 123 12.56 3.48 -1.37
CA HIS A 123 12.86 3.27 0.05
C HIS A 123 13.87 4.26 0.64
N ASP A 124 14.79 4.78 -0.17
CA ASP A 124 15.67 5.87 0.23
C ASP A 124 14.84 7.13 0.52
N ALA A 125 13.85 7.45 -0.32
CA ALA A 125 12.94 8.56 -0.10
C ALA A 125 12.05 8.37 1.15
N LEU A 126 11.51 7.17 1.38
CA LEU A 126 10.77 6.87 2.61
C LEU A 126 11.65 7.04 3.86
N THR A 127 12.88 6.54 3.82
CA THR A 127 13.85 6.69 4.91
C THR A 127 14.13 8.17 5.18
N GLU A 128 14.42 8.95 4.15
CA GLU A 128 14.71 10.39 4.27
C GLU A 128 13.56 11.14 4.94
N GLU A 129 12.31 10.92 4.50
CA GLU A 129 11.15 11.64 5.05
C GLU A 129 10.81 11.20 6.49
N LEU A 130 10.91 9.90 6.79
CA LEU A 130 10.69 9.39 8.15
C LEU A 130 11.74 9.94 9.11
N GLU A 131 13.02 9.94 8.73
CA GLU A 131 14.10 10.48 9.56
C GLU A 131 13.96 11.98 9.77
N ARG A 132 13.66 12.74 8.70
CA ARG A 132 13.44 14.19 8.76
C ARG A 132 12.32 14.55 9.72
N LEU A 133 11.16 13.90 9.60
CA LEU A 133 10.00 14.18 10.44
C LEU A 133 10.24 13.71 11.88
N ARG A 134 10.85 12.53 12.08
CA ARG A 134 11.21 12.05 13.41
C ARG A 134 12.17 12.99 14.12
N ALA A 135 13.19 13.50 13.43
CA ALA A 135 14.15 14.44 14.01
C ALA A 135 13.48 15.73 14.52
N THR A 136 12.37 16.13 13.91
CA THR A 136 11.62 17.33 14.28
C THR A 136 10.60 17.07 15.39
N HIS A 137 9.87 15.94 15.32
CA HIS A 137 8.70 15.68 16.16
C HIS A 137 8.95 14.64 17.27
N GLY A 138 10.07 13.93 17.24
CA GLY A 138 10.40 12.81 18.14
C GLY A 138 9.59 11.53 17.86
N LYS A 139 8.38 11.66 17.32
CA LYS A 139 7.48 10.57 16.94
C LYS A 139 6.89 10.82 15.55
N VAL A 140 6.83 9.80 14.71
CA VAL A 140 6.25 9.86 13.36
C VAL A 140 5.45 8.58 13.08
N VAL A 141 4.37 8.72 12.31
CA VAL A 141 3.59 7.58 11.80
C VAL A 141 3.87 7.38 10.32
N LEU A 142 4.19 6.16 9.93
CA LEU A 142 4.11 5.65 8.56
C LEU A 142 2.76 4.98 8.36
N TYR A 143 1.96 5.50 7.43
CA TYR A 143 0.71 4.91 7.00
C TYR A 143 0.91 4.27 5.61
N ASP A 144 0.98 2.94 5.57
CA ASP A 144 1.20 2.15 4.36
C ASP A 144 -0.16 1.87 3.70
N ALA A 145 -0.52 2.66 2.69
CA ALA A 145 -1.86 2.69 2.11
C ALA A 145 -1.98 1.74 0.92
N HIS A 146 -2.96 0.84 0.99
CA HIS A 146 -3.18 -0.20 0.00
C HIS A 146 -4.65 -0.42 -0.32
N SER A 147 -4.90 -1.08 -1.44
CA SER A 147 -6.20 -1.63 -1.74
C SER A 147 -6.16 -2.79 -2.71
N ILE A 148 -7.16 -3.65 -2.61
CA ILE A 148 -7.30 -4.83 -3.45
C ILE A 148 -8.77 -5.08 -3.77
N ARG A 149 -9.02 -5.78 -4.89
CA ARG A 149 -10.34 -6.29 -5.25
C ARG A 149 -10.97 -7.04 -4.08
N SER A 150 -12.28 -6.90 -3.91
CA SER A 150 -13.01 -7.44 -2.77
C SER A 150 -13.02 -8.97 -2.72
N ARG A 151 -12.84 -9.64 -3.85
CA ARG A 151 -12.84 -11.10 -3.98
C ARG A 151 -11.66 -11.55 -4.81
N VAL A 152 -10.72 -12.24 -4.15
CA VAL A 152 -9.56 -12.86 -4.79
C VAL A 152 -9.37 -14.26 -4.19
N PRO A 153 -10.07 -15.28 -4.72
CA PRO A 153 -10.13 -16.61 -4.09
C PRO A 153 -8.77 -17.30 -3.88
N ARG A 154 -7.77 -16.97 -4.69
CA ARG A 154 -6.40 -17.50 -4.53
C ARG A 154 -5.70 -16.94 -3.28
N LEU A 155 -6.06 -15.73 -2.83
CA LEU A 155 -5.39 -15.05 -1.72
C LEU A 155 -6.14 -15.13 -0.39
N PHE A 156 -7.48 -15.16 -0.43
CA PHE A 156 -8.33 -15.24 0.76
C PHE A 156 -9.73 -15.74 0.41
N ASP A 157 -10.39 -16.33 1.42
CA ASP A 157 -11.75 -16.85 1.30
C ASP A 157 -12.79 -15.72 1.36
N GLY A 158 -13.84 -15.86 0.55
CA GLY A 158 -15.01 -14.98 0.61
C GLY A 158 -14.75 -13.55 0.15
N GLU A 159 -15.40 -12.61 0.82
CA GLU A 159 -15.28 -11.18 0.54
C GLU A 159 -14.42 -10.51 1.62
N LEU A 160 -13.42 -9.74 1.19
CA LEU A 160 -12.50 -9.05 2.09
C LEU A 160 -13.24 -8.04 2.97
N PRO A 161 -12.94 -7.93 4.28
CA PRO A 161 -13.38 -6.80 5.10
C PRO A 161 -13.04 -5.46 4.45
N GLN A 162 -13.84 -4.42 4.69
CA GLN A 162 -13.60 -3.12 4.06
C GLN A 162 -12.29 -2.47 4.52
N PHE A 163 -11.98 -2.60 5.81
CA PHE A 163 -10.77 -2.07 6.43
C PHE A 163 -9.95 -3.21 7.04
N ASN A 164 -8.74 -3.46 6.54
CA ASN A 164 -7.85 -4.48 7.06
C ASN A 164 -6.60 -3.78 7.59
N ILE A 165 -6.48 -3.75 8.91
CA ILE A 165 -5.45 -3.00 9.62
C ILE A 165 -4.29 -3.96 9.92
N GLY A 166 -3.08 -3.62 9.51
CA GLY A 166 -1.88 -4.44 9.70
C GLY A 166 -0.82 -3.73 10.55
N THR A 167 -0.43 -4.32 11.67
CA THR A 167 0.58 -3.78 12.59
C THR A 167 1.64 -4.83 12.97
N ASN A 168 1.73 -5.88 12.17
CA ASN A 168 2.51 -7.10 12.43
C ASN A 168 2.20 -7.70 13.81
N GLY A 169 0.91 -7.83 14.15
CA GLY A 169 0.49 -8.34 15.46
C GLY A 169 0.88 -7.42 16.61
N GLY A 170 0.86 -6.10 16.39
CA GLY A 170 1.21 -5.07 17.38
C GLY A 170 2.71 -4.75 17.48
N ALA A 171 3.56 -5.33 16.65
CA ALA A 171 5.00 -5.11 16.70
C ALA A 171 5.45 -3.79 16.04
N THR A 172 4.68 -3.24 15.10
CA THR A 172 5.12 -2.06 14.32
C THR A 172 4.57 -0.73 14.83
N SER A 173 3.67 -0.74 15.82
CA SER A 173 3.07 0.48 16.37
C SER A 173 2.79 0.34 17.86
N ALA A 174 2.56 1.46 18.54
CA ALA A 174 2.03 1.40 19.91
C ALA A 174 0.60 0.81 19.88
N PRO A 175 0.18 0.07 20.92
CA PRO A 175 -1.18 -0.50 20.99
C PRO A 175 -2.29 0.55 20.91
N GLU A 176 -2.02 1.76 21.42
CA GLU A 176 -2.94 2.90 21.37
C GLU A 176 -3.30 3.29 19.93
N LEU A 177 -2.30 3.39 19.03
CA LEU A 177 -2.54 3.74 17.64
C LEU A 177 -3.40 2.69 16.91
N GLU A 178 -3.09 1.40 17.10
CA GLU A 178 -3.89 0.31 16.55
C GLU A 178 -5.35 0.38 17.04
N THR A 179 -5.53 0.58 18.34
CA THR A 179 -6.84 0.66 18.99
C THR A 179 -7.67 1.83 18.45
N ILE A 180 -7.06 3.01 18.31
CA ILE A 180 -7.71 4.21 17.77
C ILE A 180 -8.19 3.96 16.32
N VAL A 181 -7.31 3.44 15.46
CA VAL A 181 -7.65 3.16 14.06
C VAL A 181 -8.76 2.11 13.97
N ALA A 182 -8.65 1.02 14.74
CA ALA A 182 -9.65 -0.04 14.77
C ALA A 182 -11.02 0.47 15.24
N ASN A 183 -11.06 1.31 16.28
CA ASN A 183 -12.30 1.87 16.82
C ASN A 183 -13.00 2.80 15.82
N ILE A 184 -12.26 3.62 15.08
CA ILE A 184 -12.82 4.48 14.03
C ILE A 184 -13.42 3.63 12.91
N CYS A 185 -12.71 2.59 12.46
CA CYS A 185 -13.22 1.65 11.46
C CYS A 185 -14.47 0.91 11.97
N ALA A 186 -14.49 0.47 13.23
CA ALA A 186 -15.64 -0.19 13.84
C ALA A 186 -16.87 0.74 13.93
N ALA A 187 -16.66 1.99 14.34
CA ALA A 187 -17.72 2.99 14.46
C ALA A 187 -18.37 3.35 13.12
N SER A 188 -17.70 3.10 11.99
CA SER A 188 -18.26 3.32 10.65
C SER A 188 -19.41 2.37 10.28
N GLY A 189 -19.60 1.27 11.03
CA GLY A 189 -20.56 0.21 10.71
C GLY A 189 -20.16 -0.70 9.54
N ARG A 190 -18.98 -0.50 8.95
CA ARG A 190 -18.43 -1.35 7.89
C ARG A 190 -17.58 -2.49 8.48
N SER A 191 -17.43 -3.57 7.71
CA SER A 191 -16.59 -4.69 8.14
C SER A 191 -15.13 -4.27 8.25
N HIS A 192 -14.46 -4.72 9.31
CA HIS A 192 -13.05 -4.46 9.53
C HIS A 192 -12.40 -5.67 10.20
N VAL A 193 -11.08 -5.74 10.11
CA VAL A 193 -10.27 -6.75 10.81
C VAL A 193 -8.90 -6.16 11.15
N VAL A 194 -8.35 -6.56 12.30
CA VAL A 194 -7.00 -6.22 12.72
C VAL A 194 -6.13 -7.47 12.59
N ASN A 195 -4.99 -7.35 11.90
CA ASN A 195 -4.01 -8.41 11.69
C ASN A 195 -4.62 -9.71 11.14
N GLY A 196 -5.59 -9.58 10.22
CA GLY A 196 -6.20 -10.69 9.48
C GLY A 196 -5.29 -11.25 8.38
N ARG A 197 -5.77 -11.26 7.13
CA ARG A 197 -4.95 -11.67 5.97
C ARG A 197 -3.77 -10.74 5.73
N PHE A 198 -3.99 -9.44 5.90
CA PHE A 198 -3.01 -8.38 5.69
C PHE A 198 -2.50 -7.89 7.04
N LYS A 199 -1.35 -8.43 7.46
CA LYS A 199 -0.76 -8.15 8.79
C LYS A 199 0.28 -7.02 8.75
N GLY A 200 0.42 -6.29 7.66
CA GLY A 200 1.58 -5.42 7.42
C GLY A 200 2.63 -6.13 6.55
N GLY A 201 2.88 -5.56 5.38
CA GLY A 201 3.86 -5.97 4.39
C GLY A 201 5.28 -5.65 4.80
N TRP A 202 6.21 -5.67 3.84
CA TRP A 202 7.62 -5.45 4.12
C TRP A 202 7.88 -4.03 4.62
N THR A 203 7.35 -3.00 3.94
CA THR A 203 7.44 -1.58 4.33
C THR A 203 7.00 -1.38 5.78
N THR A 204 5.79 -1.83 6.12
CA THR A 204 5.28 -1.70 7.50
C THR A 204 6.20 -2.37 8.53
N ARG A 205 6.69 -3.59 8.25
CA ARG A 205 7.58 -4.34 9.16
C ARG A 205 8.98 -3.75 9.25
N HIS A 206 9.51 -3.24 8.15
CA HIS A 206 10.87 -2.74 8.02
C HIS A 206 11.04 -1.41 8.78
N TYR A 207 10.06 -0.51 8.63
CA TYR A 207 10.13 0.82 9.23
C TYR A 207 9.50 0.90 10.62
N GLY A 208 8.54 0.03 10.94
CA GLY A 208 7.89 -0.01 12.25
C GLY A 208 8.86 -0.34 13.36
N ARG A 209 9.32 0.69 14.08
CA ARG A 209 10.25 0.64 15.21
C ARG A 209 9.71 1.58 16.30
N PRO A 210 8.64 1.18 17.01
CA PRO A 210 7.93 2.07 17.93
C PRO A 210 8.83 2.58 19.07
N ASP A 211 9.80 1.78 19.53
CA ASP A 211 10.78 2.17 20.54
C ASP A 211 11.73 3.29 20.05
N ASP A 212 11.93 3.39 18.73
CA ASP A 212 12.71 4.43 18.08
C ASP A 212 11.84 5.61 17.60
N GLY A 213 10.56 5.66 17.98
CA GLY A 213 9.62 6.72 17.62
C GLY A 213 9.06 6.65 16.19
N ILE A 214 9.21 5.52 15.49
CA ILE A 214 8.60 5.30 14.17
C ILE A 214 7.51 4.24 14.31
N HIS A 215 6.25 4.64 14.22
CA HIS A 215 5.12 3.72 14.22
C HIS A 215 4.66 3.48 12.79
N ALA A 216 4.39 2.23 12.42
CA ALA A 216 3.89 1.89 11.09
C ALA A 216 2.59 1.10 11.18
N VAL A 217 1.61 1.51 10.37
CA VAL A 217 0.31 0.84 10.21
C VAL A 217 0.05 0.67 8.72
N GLN A 218 -0.28 -0.55 8.31
CA GLN A 218 -0.87 -0.82 7.00
C GLN A 218 -2.38 -0.66 7.06
N MET A 219 -2.95 0.01 6.06
CA MET A 219 -4.37 -0.07 5.77
C MET A 219 -4.56 -0.68 4.40
N GLU A 220 -5.17 -1.86 4.37
CA GLU A 220 -5.62 -2.51 3.14
C GLU A 220 -7.13 -2.36 2.98
N LEU A 221 -7.54 -1.65 1.93
CA LEU A 221 -8.93 -1.36 1.62
C LEU A 221 -9.48 -2.32 0.57
N ALA A 222 -10.74 -2.74 0.74
CA ALA A 222 -11.46 -3.31 -0.38
C ALA A 222 -11.86 -2.22 -1.39
N GLN A 223 -11.56 -2.40 -2.68
CA GLN A 223 -11.77 -1.37 -3.72
C GLN A 223 -13.24 -0.92 -3.86
N ARG A 224 -14.19 -1.80 -3.57
CA ARG A 224 -15.64 -1.50 -3.50
C ARG A 224 -16.02 -0.33 -2.59
N GLY A 225 -15.12 0.05 -1.66
CA GLY A 225 -15.34 1.19 -0.78
C GLY A 225 -15.22 2.55 -1.49
N TYR A 226 -14.58 2.59 -2.66
CA TYR A 226 -14.30 3.84 -3.37
C TYR A 226 -14.40 3.75 -4.90
N MET A 227 -14.56 2.58 -5.49
CA MET A 227 -14.81 2.41 -6.92
C MET A 227 -15.71 1.20 -7.15
N ALA A 228 -16.43 1.17 -8.27
CA ALA A 228 -17.27 0.03 -8.62
C ALA A 228 -16.41 -1.19 -8.98
N GLU A 229 -16.74 -2.36 -8.43
CA GLU A 229 -16.16 -3.64 -8.83
C GLU A 229 -17.19 -4.40 -9.69
N PRO A 230 -16.96 -4.59 -11.00
CA PRO A 230 -17.87 -5.36 -11.83
C PRO A 230 -17.77 -6.86 -11.52
N ASP A 231 -18.88 -7.60 -11.65
CA ASP A 231 -18.92 -9.06 -11.44
C ASP A 231 -17.92 -9.82 -12.34
N THR A 232 -17.65 -9.28 -13.53
CA THR A 232 -16.64 -9.79 -14.45
C THR A 232 -15.77 -8.63 -14.93
N ILE A 233 -14.46 -8.75 -14.67
CA ILE A 233 -13.45 -7.76 -15.03
C ILE A 233 -12.97 -8.01 -16.47
N THR A 234 -12.95 -6.95 -17.27
CA THR A 234 -12.44 -6.91 -18.65
C THR A 234 -11.67 -5.60 -18.89
N HIS A 235 -10.91 -5.56 -19.97
CA HIS A 235 -10.18 -4.35 -20.38
C HIS A 235 -11.08 -3.14 -20.71
N THR A 236 -12.38 -3.35 -20.90
CA THR A 236 -13.32 -2.26 -21.20
C THR A 236 -14.05 -1.71 -19.98
N ASN A 237 -13.97 -2.40 -18.82
CA ASN A 237 -14.69 -2.02 -17.61
C ASN A 237 -13.81 -1.93 -16.35
N TRP A 238 -12.51 -2.22 -16.46
CA TRP A 238 -11.57 -2.18 -15.34
C TRP A 238 -10.27 -1.45 -15.72
N PRO A 239 -9.83 -0.48 -14.90
CA PRO A 239 -10.46 -0.01 -13.65
C PRO A 239 -11.76 0.76 -13.89
N SER A 240 -12.72 0.64 -12.97
CA SER A 240 -13.84 1.59 -12.90
C SER A 240 -13.35 2.96 -12.44
N PRO A 241 -14.03 4.06 -12.79
CA PRO A 241 -13.73 5.38 -12.24
C PRO A 241 -13.78 5.41 -10.71
N LEU A 242 -12.94 6.23 -10.09
CA LEU A 242 -13.07 6.62 -8.68
C LEU A 242 -14.46 7.23 -8.45
N ASP A 243 -15.15 6.79 -7.40
CA ASP A 243 -16.40 7.42 -6.95
C ASP A 243 -16.10 8.88 -6.58
N PRO A 244 -16.83 9.88 -7.09
CA PRO A 244 -16.62 11.28 -6.70
C PRO A 244 -16.88 11.54 -5.21
N ASN A 245 -17.64 10.69 -4.52
CA ASN A 245 -17.89 10.76 -3.08
C ASN A 245 -17.72 9.38 -2.42
N PRO A 246 -16.49 8.84 -2.34
CA PRO A 246 -16.26 7.50 -1.83
C PRO A 246 -16.86 7.33 -0.44
N ALA A 247 -17.67 6.29 -0.26
CA ALA A 247 -18.44 6.12 0.97
C ALA A 247 -17.56 5.77 2.20
N ILE A 248 -16.27 5.50 1.99
CA ILE A 248 -15.25 5.32 3.04
C ILE A 248 -14.45 6.59 3.35
N ARG A 249 -14.52 7.63 2.50
CA ARG A 249 -13.69 8.84 2.62
C ARG A 249 -13.79 9.53 3.98
N PRO A 250 -14.99 9.73 4.57
CA PRO A 250 -15.09 10.33 5.91
C PRO A 250 -14.42 9.50 7.02
N VAL A 251 -14.37 8.17 6.85
CA VAL A 251 -13.70 7.27 7.81
C VAL A 251 -12.19 7.40 7.67
N LEU A 252 -11.68 7.46 6.44
CA LEU A 252 -10.25 7.69 6.17
C LEU A 252 -9.78 9.04 6.71
N GLU A 253 -10.60 10.10 6.55
CA GLU A 253 -10.32 11.42 7.11
C GLU A 253 -10.20 11.39 8.64
N GLN A 254 -11.10 10.67 9.32
CA GLN A 254 -11.02 10.47 10.77
C GLN A 254 -9.79 9.65 11.18
N VAL A 255 -9.49 8.56 10.46
CA VAL A 255 -8.31 7.73 10.72
C VAL A 255 -7.03 8.56 10.58
N ILE A 256 -6.88 9.32 9.50
CA ILE A 256 -5.69 10.14 9.27
C ILE A 256 -5.58 11.25 10.33
N ALA A 257 -6.68 11.94 10.65
CA ALA A 257 -6.68 12.94 11.72
C ALA A 257 -6.24 12.34 13.07
N ALA A 258 -6.76 11.16 13.43
CA ALA A 258 -6.42 10.50 14.67
C ALA A 258 -4.96 9.98 14.69
N THR A 259 -4.43 9.51 13.56
CA THR A 259 -3.01 9.14 13.45
C THR A 259 -2.10 10.34 13.67
N LEU A 260 -2.50 11.51 13.17
CA LEU A 260 -1.79 12.78 13.37
C LEU A 260 -1.84 13.26 14.82
N ASP A 261 -3.00 13.17 15.46
CA ASP A 261 -3.14 13.55 16.86
C ASP A 261 -2.32 12.62 17.77
N PHE A 262 -2.36 11.30 17.53
CA PHE A 262 -1.47 10.34 18.16
C PHE A 262 -0.01 10.74 17.98
N ALA A 263 0.43 11.00 16.74
CA ALA A 263 1.81 11.37 16.42
C ALA A 263 2.26 12.65 17.16
N LYS A 264 1.36 13.63 17.30
CA LYS A 264 1.58 14.90 18.02
C LYS A 264 1.52 14.76 19.55
N GLY A 265 1.22 13.58 20.08
CA GLY A 265 1.05 13.36 21.53
C GLY A 265 -0.20 14.03 22.10
N ARG A 266 -1.21 14.23 21.27
CA ARG A 266 -2.52 14.72 21.70
C ARG A 266 -3.38 13.53 22.14
N PRO A 267 -4.20 13.71 23.19
CA PRO A 267 -5.11 12.68 23.67
C PRO A 267 -6.23 12.35 22.68
#